data_AF-A0A151P329-F1
#
_entry.id   AF-A0A151P329-F1
#
_cell.length_a   1.000
_cell.length_b   1.000
_cell.length_c   1.000
_cell.angle_alpha   90.00
_cell.angle_beta   90.00
_cell.angle_gamma   90.00
#
_symmetry.space_group_name_H-M   'P 1'
#
loop_
_entity.id
_entity.type
_entity.pdbx_description
1 polymer ?
#
loop_
_entity_poly.entity_id
_entity_poly.type
_entity_poly.pdbx_seq_one_letter_code
_entity_poly.pdbx_strand_id
1 'polypeptide(L)'
;MVAKTKKPHTIAENLVIPAAFRIAEIMLGKTEVDKIKTIPHSNDTMTRRIDDMAEDIIKQISEKVIQKQQFTLQIDESKDVSTYSQLMMFVRYIDDEDEQGIQEQIYGCKELDTKRTGEDIFKILNEHIVKNGLSWEWCVSVCTDGSAATVGRRSGLVARLRAINPSIKWNHCIIYRQALAAKRLNEDLNSVLGTAVKPVNFLKARALNSRLFRSLCHDMGSEHTTVLLHTEVQWLSCGRLLNRWFELRYEVTVSLREMKSEFLQHFEDKVWICKLVYLCDIFDKINDLNLQLLGYNTNIFTLQDKLSEFCEENEIPLNESVKENIKEHLVNLEPNFEHYFPNVEEHEDPQKL
;
A
#
# COMPACT_ATOMS: atom_id res chain seq x y z
N MET A 1 -3.77 -11.97 -23.61
CA MET A 1 -5.00 -11.51 -22.89
C MET A 1 -4.93 -11.84 -21.40
N VAL A 2 -4.75 -13.10 -21.00
CA VAL A 2 -4.70 -13.52 -19.57
C VAL A 2 -3.70 -12.70 -18.74
N ALA A 3 -2.45 -12.57 -19.22
CA ALA A 3 -1.44 -11.73 -18.57
C ALA A 3 -1.87 -10.24 -18.54
N LYS A 4 -2.33 -9.70 -19.68
CA LYS A 4 -2.80 -8.32 -19.81
C LYS A 4 -3.95 -7.97 -18.87
N THR A 5 -4.83 -8.93 -18.57
CA THR A 5 -5.97 -8.75 -17.64
C THR A 5 -5.65 -9.21 -16.21
N LYS A 6 -4.38 -9.52 -15.91
CA LYS A 6 -3.88 -9.93 -14.58
C LYS A 6 -4.69 -11.09 -13.99
N LYS A 7 -5.08 -12.06 -14.83
CA LYS A 7 -5.81 -13.26 -14.39
C LYS A 7 -4.85 -14.43 -14.15
N PRO A 8 -5.23 -15.40 -13.29
CA PRO A 8 -4.45 -16.63 -13.12
C PRO A 8 -4.19 -17.31 -14.46
N HIS A 9 -2.95 -17.75 -14.69
CA HIS A 9 -2.54 -18.40 -15.94
C HIS A 9 -3.36 -19.68 -16.22
N THR A 10 -3.79 -20.37 -15.15
CA THR A 10 -4.70 -21.52 -15.18
C THR A 10 -6.05 -21.24 -15.87
N ILE A 11 -6.50 -19.98 -15.92
CA ILE A 11 -7.77 -19.62 -16.56
C ILE A 11 -7.74 -19.84 -18.08
N ALA A 12 -6.54 -19.79 -18.68
CA ALA A 12 -6.36 -20.06 -20.10
C ALA A 12 -6.81 -21.49 -20.45
N GLU A 13 -6.25 -22.45 -19.71
CA GLU A 13 -6.50 -23.88 -19.88
C GLU A 13 -7.91 -24.27 -19.41
N ASN A 14 -8.33 -23.77 -18.24
CA ASN A 14 -9.57 -24.21 -17.60
C ASN A 14 -10.83 -23.58 -18.21
N LEU A 15 -10.73 -22.43 -18.88
CA LEU A 15 -11.91 -21.69 -19.34
C LEU A 15 -11.77 -21.12 -20.74
N VAL A 16 -10.74 -20.32 -21.00
CA VAL A 16 -10.64 -19.55 -22.26
C VAL A 16 -10.57 -20.47 -23.47
N ILE A 17 -9.80 -21.55 -23.38
CA ILE A 17 -9.56 -22.45 -24.50
C ILE A 17 -10.71 -23.43 -24.72
N PRO A 18 -11.28 -24.07 -23.69
CA PRO A 18 -12.52 -24.82 -23.84
C PRO A 18 -13.64 -23.98 -24.47
N ALA A 19 -13.76 -22.70 -24.08
CA ALA A 19 -14.70 -21.77 -24.70
C ALA A 19 -14.36 -21.50 -26.17
N ALA A 20 -13.09 -21.26 -26.50
CA ALA A 20 -12.63 -21.04 -27.87
C ALA A 20 -12.89 -22.26 -28.77
N PHE A 21 -12.67 -23.48 -28.28
CA PHE A 21 -13.01 -24.71 -29.00
C PHE A 21 -14.50 -24.79 -29.32
N ARG A 22 -15.37 -24.51 -28.34
CA ARG A 22 -16.82 -24.57 -28.54
C ARG A 22 -17.31 -23.51 -29.53
N ILE A 23 -16.76 -22.29 -29.46
CA ILE A 23 -17.06 -21.23 -30.42
C ILE A 23 -16.62 -21.63 -31.83
N ALA A 24 -15.38 -22.10 -31.98
CA ALA A 24 -14.85 -22.52 -33.27
C ALA A 24 -15.62 -23.71 -33.86
N GLU A 25 -16.04 -24.67 -33.03
CA GLU A 25 -16.84 -25.80 -33.47
C GLU A 25 -18.20 -25.36 -34.03
N ILE A 26 -18.89 -24.45 -33.32
CA ILE A 26 -20.21 -23.94 -33.72
C ILE A 26 -20.10 -23.08 -34.98
N MET A 27 -19.10 -22.20 -35.05
CA MET A 27 -19.02 -21.16 -36.09
C MET A 27 -18.29 -21.62 -37.34
N LEU A 28 -17.27 -22.48 -37.20
CA LEU A 28 -16.32 -22.83 -38.26
C LEU A 28 -16.23 -24.34 -38.53
N GLY A 29 -16.82 -25.16 -37.66
CA GLY A 29 -16.81 -26.61 -37.76
C GLY A 29 -15.59 -27.29 -37.13
N LYS A 30 -15.68 -28.62 -36.97
CA LYS A 30 -14.72 -29.43 -36.22
C LYS A 30 -13.29 -29.39 -36.77
N THR A 31 -13.12 -29.29 -38.08
CA THR A 31 -11.80 -29.26 -38.72
C THR A 31 -10.95 -28.07 -38.27
N GLU A 32 -11.57 -26.91 -38.04
CA GLU A 32 -10.84 -25.73 -37.56
C GLU A 32 -10.50 -25.82 -36.07
N VAL A 33 -11.31 -26.52 -35.27
CA VAL A 33 -10.99 -26.80 -33.86
C VAL A 33 -9.69 -27.57 -33.73
N ASP A 34 -9.46 -28.56 -34.60
CA ASP A 34 -8.23 -29.37 -34.57
C ASP A 34 -6.99 -28.54 -34.88
N LYS A 35 -7.10 -27.48 -35.69
CA LYS A 35 -6.00 -26.51 -35.86
C LYS A 35 -5.75 -25.72 -34.59
N ILE A 36 -6.79 -25.25 -33.89
CA ILE A 36 -6.64 -24.50 -32.63
C ILE A 36 -6.00 -25.39 -31.55
N LYS A 37 -6.33 -26.69 -31.49
CA LYS A 37 -5.71 -27.63 -30.54
C LYS A 37 -4.19 -27.73 -30.69
N THR A 38 -3.64 -27.41 -31.86
CA THR A 38 -2.17 -27.42 -32.08
C THR A 38 -1.46 -26.27 -31.38
N ILE A 39 -2.17 -25.21 -31.00
CA ILE A 39 -1.57 -24.05 -30.31
C ILE A 39 -1.19 -24.49 -28.90
N PRO A 40 0.09 -24.41 -28.48
CA PRO A 40 0.47 -24.77 -27.12
C PRO A 40 -0.18 -23.86 -26.09
N HIS A 41 -0.81 -24.48 -25.09
CA HIS A 41 -1.67 -23.76 -24.15
C HIS A 41 -1.82 -24.39 -22.76
N SER A 42 -1.02 -25.40 -22.46
CA SER A 42 -0.96 -25.94 -21.10
C SER A 42 -0.58 -24.85 -20.11
N ASN A 43 -0.92 -25.08 -18.84
CA ASN A 43 -0.50 -24.24 -17.74
C ASN A 43 0.99 -23.89 -17.80
N ASP A 44 1.86 -24.89 -18.01
CA ASP A 44 3.31 -24.72 -18.12
C ASP A 44 3.71 -23.83 -19.31
N THR A 45 3.02 -23.96 -20.45
CA THR A 45 3.28 -23.11 -21.62
C THR A 45 2.91 -21.66 -21.32
N MET A 46 1.77 -21.44 -20.67
CA MET A 46 1.31 -20.11 -20.32
C MET A 46 2.22 -19.45 -19.29
N THR A 47 2.73 -20.21 -18.31
CA THR A 47 3.75 -19.74 -17.36
C THR A 47 5.01 -19.30 -18.09
N ARG A 48 5.60 -20.16 -18.94
CA ARG A 48 6.79 -19.79 -19.72
C ARG A 48 6.59 -18.54 -20.55
N ARG A 49 5.43 -18.38 -21.22
CA ARG A 49 5.13 -17.17 -21.99
C ARG A 49 5.04 -15.92 -21.11
N ILE A 50 4.53 -16.04 -19.88
CA ILE A 50 4.51 -14.93 -18.93
C ILE A 50 5.95 -14.58 -18.51
N ASP A 51 6.78 -15.59 -18.27
CA ASP A 51 8.19 -15.41 -17.91
C ASP A 51 8.97 -14.75 -19.06
N ASP A 52 8.83 -15.25 -20.30
CA ASP A 52 9.46 -14.68 -21.50
C ASP A 52 9.05 -13.20 -21.70
N MET A 53 7.76 -12.90 -21.52
CA MET A 53 7.26 -11.52 -21.58
C MET A 53 7.84 -10.65 -20.47
N ALA A 54 7.98 -11.19 -19.26
CA ALA A 54 8.56 -10.45 -18.15
C ALA A 54 10.06 -10.18 -18.40
N GLU A 55 10.81 -11.16 -18.88
CA GLU A 55 12.22 -10.99 -19.25
C GLU A 55 12.39 -9.95 -20.36
N ASP A 56 11.54 -9.96 -21.38
CA ASP A 56 11.54 -8.98 -22.46
C ASP A 56 11.26 -7.56 -21.95
N ILE A 57 10.27 -7.38 -21.06
CA ILE A 57 9.99 -6.09 -20.42
C ILE A 57 11.21 -5.59 -19.62
N ILE A 58 11.82 -6.44 -18.80
CA ILE A 58 13.01 -6.06 -18.02
C ILE A 58 14.17 -5.70 -18.94
N LYS A 59 14.36 -6.42 -20.05
CA LYS A 59 15.38 -6.12 -21.04
C LYS A 59 15.15 -4.75 -21.67
N GLN A 60 13.95 -4.46 -22.16
CA GLN A 60 13.61 -3.16 -22.75
C GLN A 60 13.83 -2.01 -21.77
N ILE A 61 13.40 -2.17 -20.51
CA ILE A 61 13.65 -1.17 -19.46
C ILE A 61 15.15 -0.98 -19.24
N SER A 62 15.91 -2.06 -19.16
CA SER A 62 17.35 -2.02 -18.93
C SER A 62 18.09 -1.33 -20.07
N GLU A 63 17.69 -1.57 -21.32
CA GLU A 63 18.25 -0.89 -22.49
C GLU A 63 18.05 0.63 -22.41
N LYS A 64 16.85 1.10 -22.04
CA LYS A 64 16.58 2.54 -21.85
C LYS A 64 17.42 3.15 -20.73
N VAL A 65 17.54 2.44 -19.60
CA VAL A 65 18.39 2.87 -18.47
C VAL A 65 19.87 2.94 -18.87
N ILE A 66 20.38 1.94 -19.60
CA ILE A 66 21.77 1.88 -20.05
C ILE A 66 22.10 3.03 -20.99
N GLN A 67 21.18 3.41 -21.88
CA GLN A 67 21.38 4.54 -22.80
C GLN A 67 21.58 5.87 -22.06
N LYS A 68 20.83 6.10 -20.97
CA LYS A 68 20.92 7.33 -20.17
C LYS A 68 21.91 7.27 -19.02
N GLN A 69 22.30 6.06 -18.61
CA GLN A 69 23.18 5.81 -17.46
C GLN A 69 22.70 6.51 -16.19
N GLN A 70 21.38 6.61 -16.02
CA GLN A 70 20.74 7.25 -14.88
C GLN A 70 19.42 6.56 -14.55
N PHE A 71 19.26 6.17 -13.29
CA PHE A 71 18.00 5.64 -12.79
C PHE A 71 17.85 5.86 -11.29
N THR A 72 16.63 5.72 -10.81
CA THR A 72 16.30 5.68 -9.38
C THR A 72 15.54 4.40 -9.07
N LEU A 73 15.68 3.89 -7.85
CA LEU A 73 14.96 2.70 -7.40
C LEU A 73 14.02 3.03 -6.26
N GLN A 74 12.84 2.43 -6.27
CA GLN A 74 11.98 2.33 -5.10
C GLN A 74 11.85 0.86 -4.72
N ILE A 75 12.04 0.59 -3.44
CA ILE A 75 12.09 -0.77 -2.89
C ILE A 75 11.05 -0.86 -1.80
N ASP A 76 10.22 -1.88 -1.89
CA ASP A 76 9.17 -2.15 -0.91
C ASP A 76 9.14 -3.64 -0.55
N GLU A 77 8.78 -3.93 0.70
CA GLU A 77 8.59 -5.31 1.18
C GLU A 77 7.09 -5.57 1.33
N SER A 78 6.58 -6.53 0.57
CA SER A 78 5.21 -7.03 0.72
C SER A 78 5.22 -8.44 1.28
N LYS A 79 4.20 -8.79 2.07
CA LYS A 79 3.97 -10.17 2.51
C LYS A 79 2.87 -10.77 1.67
N ASP A 80 3.12 -11.93 1.07
CA ASP A 80 2.10 -12.65 0.32
C ASP A 80 1.14 -13.44 1.24
N VAL A 81 0.07 -13.98 0.65
CA VAL A 81 -0.93 -14.80 1.35
C VAL A 81 -0.35 -16.09 1.94
N SER A 82 0.81 -16.50 1.46
CA SER A 82 1.56 -17.68 1.90
C SER A 82 2.61 -17.32 2.96
N THR A 83 2.59 -16.08 3.47
CA THR A 83 3.50 -15.50 4.48
C THR A 83 4.94 -15.28 4.03
N TYR A 84 5.25 -15.56 2.76
CA TYR A 84 6.56 -15.25 2.18
C TYR A 84 6.70 -13.75 1.98
N SER A 85 7.92 -13.28 2.19
CA SER A 85 8.27 -11.89 2.05
C SER A 85 8.76 -11.66 0.63
N GLN A 86 8.17 -10.72 -0.08
CA GLN A 86 8.51 -10.37 -1.45
C GLN A 86 9.11 -8.97 -1.49
N LEU A 87 10.32 -8.87 -2.03
CA LEU A 87 10.99 -7.63 -2.35
C LEU A 87 10.53 -7.14 -3.71
N MET A 88 9.76 -6.06 -3.71
CA MET A 88 9.31 -5.36 -4.91
C MET A 88 10.32 -4.28 -5.28
N MET A 89 10.70 -4.25 -6.54
CA MET A 89 11.62 -3.27 -7.11
C MET A 89 10.89 -2.48 -8.20
N PHE A 90 10.86 -1.17 -8.05
CA PHE A 90 10.39 -0.24 -9.06
C PHE A 90 11.58 0.58 -9.53
N VAL A 91 11.71 0.75 -10.84
CA VAL A 91 12.72 1.60 -11.43
C VAL A 91 12.06 2.80 -12.07
N ARG A 92 12.66 3.97 -11.85
CA ARG A 92 12.25 5.20 -12.50
C ARG A 92 13.43 5.78 -13.27
N TYR A 93 13.21 6.07 -14.55
CA TYR A 93 14.25 6.44 -15.52
C TYR A 93 13.72 7.47 -16.52
N ILE A 94 14.62 8.13 -17.25
CA ILE A 94 14.29 9.12 -18.26
C ILE A 94 14.16 8.42 -19.61
N ASP A 95 13.06 8.69 -20.31
CA ASP A 95 12.74 8.21 -21.64
C ASP A 95 12.31 9.39 -22.52
N ASP A 96 13.24 9.90 -23.33
CA ASP A 96 13.00 11.06 -24.19
C ASP A 96 12.02 10.75 -25.34
N GLU A 97 11.77 9.47 -25.63
CA GLU A 97 10.81 9.04 -26.66
C GLU A 97 9.37 9.09 -26.15
N ASP A 98 9.17 9.11 -24.83
CA ASP A 98 7.85 9.22 -24.22
C ASP A 98 7.52 10.69 -23.89
N GLU A 99 6.31 11.14 -24.22
CA GLU A 99 5.85 12.51 -23.98
C GLU A 99 5.93 12.93 -22.49
N GLN A 100 5.88 11.95 -21.57
CA GLN A 100 5.95 12.20 -20.13
C GLN A 100 7.39 12.38 -19.62
N GLY A 101 8.39 11.97 -20.40
CA GLY A 101 9.83 12.07 -20.11
C GLY A 101 10.33 11.16 -18.98
N ILE A 102 9.62 11.02 -17.87
CA ILE A 102 9.99 10.17 -16.74
C ILE A 102 9.06 8.96 -16.70
N GLN A 103 9.64 7.77 -16.76
CA GLN A 103 8.91 6.50 -16.71
C GLN A 103 9.14 5.81 -15.38
N GLU A 104 8.08 5.21 -14.83
CA GLU A 104 8.14 4.33 -13.67
C GLU A 104 7.59 2.95 -14.04
N GLN A 105 8.37 1.90 -13.76
CA GLN A 105 8.00 0.52 -14.09
C GLN A 105 8.41 -0.45 -12.97
N ILE A 106 7.68 -1.56 -12.85
CA ILE A 106 8.12 -2.68 -12.02
C ILE A 106 9.36 -3.28 -12.68
N TYR A 107 10.46 -3.30 -11.93
CA TYR A 107 11.74 -3.85 -12.37
C TYR A 107 11.98 -5.27 -11.87
N GLY A 108 11.28 -5.68 -10.82
CA GLY A 108 11.32 -7.05 -10.37
C GLY A 108 10.52 -7.30 -9.10
N CYS A 109 10.25 -8.58 -8.86
CA CYS A 109 9.71 -9.10 -7.62
C CYS A 109 10.52 -10.34 -7.26
N LYS A 110 11.12 -10.36 -6.07
CA LYS A 110 11.99 -11.45 -5.62
C LYS A 110 11.63 -11.87 -4.21
N GLU A 111 11.61 -13.17 -3.97
CA GLU A 111 11.37 -13.71 -2.63
C GLU A 111 12.57 -13.46 -1.71
N LEU A 112 12.30 -13.09 -0.46
CA LEU A 112 13.25 -13.00 0.64
C LEU A 112 13.13 -14.29 1.46
N ASP A 113 14.05 -15.20 1.22
CA ASP A 113 14.04 -16.60 1.64
C ASP A 113 14.38 -16.84 3.13
N THR A 114 15.13 -15.95 3.78
CA THR A 114 15.68 -16.22 5.12
C THR A 114 15.57 -15.04 6.09
N LYS A 115 16.37 -14.00 5.90
CA LYS A 115 16.52 -12.88 6.83
C LYS A 115 16.24 -11.57 6.12
N ARG A 116 15.65 -10.63 6.88
CA ARG A 116 15.36 -9.26 6.43
C ARG A 116 16.51 -8.31 6.76
N THR A 117 17.76 -8.73 6.64
CA THR A 117 18.87 -7.80 6.91
C THR A 117 19.17 -6.95 5.68
N GLY A 118 19.81 -5.81 5.88
CA GLY A 118 20.29 -4.99 4.77
C GLY A 118 21.26 -5.72 3.84
N GLU A 119 21.91 -6.79 4.30
CA GLU A 119 22.78 -7.64 3.49
C GLU A 119 22.00 -8.50 2.50
N ASP A 120 20.95 -9.17 2.99
CA ASP A 120 20.14 -10.08 2.20
C ASP A 120 19.41 -9.31 1.09
N ILE A 121 18.84 -8.16 1.47
CA ILE A 121 18.21 -7.22 0.52
C ILE A 121 19.24 -6.75 -0.51
N PHE A 122 20.44 -6.32 -0.06
CA PHE A 122 21.49 -5.87 -0.98
C PHE A 122 21.91 -6.96 -1.96
N LYS A 123 22.08 -8.21 -1.50
CA LYS A 123 22.51 -9.32 -2.34
C LYS A 123 21.51 -9.57 -3.48
N ILE A 124 20.22 -9.66 -3.15
CA ILE A 124 19.16 -9.89 -4.15
C ILE A 124 19.09 -8.73 -5.15
N LEU A 125 19.16 -7.48 -4.67
CA LEU A 125 19.16 -6.30 -5.54
C LEU A 125 20.38 -6.29 -6.45
N ASN A 126 21.56 -6.54 -5.90
CA ASN A 126 22.81 -6.51 -6.64
C ASN A 126 22.85 -7.61 -7.72
N GLU A 127 22.42 -8.82 -7.38
CA GLU A 127 22.29 -9.92 -8.35
C GLU A 127 21.35 -9.52 -9.50
N HIS A 128 20.20 -8.92 -9.20
CA HIS A 128 19.23 -8.49 -10.21
C HIS A 128 19.74 -7.33 -11.08
N ILE A 129 20.38 -6.32 -10.48
CA ILE A 129 20.95 -5.16 -11.20
C ILE A 129 22.10 -5.59 -12.11
N VAL A 130 23.05 -6.37 -11.59
CA VAL A 130 24.21 -6.84 -12.36
C VAL A 130 23.81 -7.83 -13.45
N LYS A 131 22.85 -8.74 -13.19
CA LYS A 131 22.33 -9.68 -14.21
C LYS A 131 21.80 -8.94 -15.45
N ASN A 132 21.20 -7.78 -15.26
CA ASN A 132 20.61 -6.98 -16.33
C ASN A 132 21.57 -5.92 -16.90
N GLY A 133 22.85 -5.95 -16.51
CA GLY A 133 23.88 -5.07 -17.08
C GLY A 133 23.86 -3.64 -16.56
N LEU A 134 23.16 -3.37 -15.45
CA LEU A 134 23.14 -2.04 -14.82
C LEU A 134 24.29 -1.87 -13.83
N SER A 135 24.83 -0.65 -13.73
CA SER A 135 25.83 -0.27 -12.72
C SER A 135 25.20 0.56 -11.60
N TRP A 136 25.65 0.33 -10.36
CA TRP A 136 25.27 1.17 -9.21
C TRP A 136 25.81 2.60 -9.31
N GLU A 137 26.82 2.86 -10.14
CA GLU A 137 27.33 4.21 -10.41
C GLU A 137 26.28 5.12 -11.08
N TRP A 138 25.36 4.51 -11.83
CA TRP A 138 24.27 5.18 -12.53
C TRP A 138 23.03 5.41 -11.64
N CYS A 139 23.01 4.79 -10.46
CA CYS A 139 21.90 4.97 -9.53
C CYS A 139 22.00 6.34 -8.87
N VAL A 140 21.02 7.20 -9.11
CA VAL A 140 20.96 8.56 -8.55
C VAL A 140 20.40 8.55 -7.13
N SER A 141 19.32 7.79 -6.92
CA SER A 141 18.69 7.69 -5.61
C SER A 141 17.95 6.38 -5.39
N VAL A 142 17.81 6.00 -4.12
CA VAL A 142 16.99 4.87 -3.67
C VAL A 142 15.93 5.34 -2.67
N CYS A 143 14.71 4.88 -2.86
CA CYS A 143 13.56 5.12 -2.00
C CYS A 143 13.19 3.83 -1.23
N THR A 144 13.09 3.90 0.10
CA THR A 144 12.71 2.74 0.94
C THR A 144 11.73 3.14 2.05
N ASP A 145 11.14 2.14 2.72
CA ASP A 145 10.24 2.31 3.87
C ASP A 145 10.89 2.89 5.15
N GLY A 146 12.21 3.07 5.16
CA GLY A 146 12.96 3.56 6.31
C GLY A 146 13.15 2.54 7.44
N SER A 147 12.91 1.26 7.19
CA SER A 147 13.16 0.19 8.18
C SER A 147 14.63 0.11 8.59
N ALA A 148 14.91 -0.38 9.81
CA ALA A 148 16.28 -0.53 10.31
C ALA A 148 17.19 -1.37 9.40
N ALA A 149 16.59 -2.32 8.66
CA ALA A 149 17.28 -3.12 7.64
C ALA A 149 17.74 -2.29 6.44
N THR A 150 17.00 -1.25 6.06
CA THR A 150 17.33 -0.39 4.93
C THR A 150 18.24 0.77 5.33
N VAL A 151 17.92 1.49 6.41
CA VAL A 151 18.63 2.73 6.82
C VAL A 151 19.71 2.54 7.88
N GLY A 152 19.91 1.31 8.38
CA GLY A 152 20.89 1.02 9.43
C GLY A 152 22.29 1.56 9.10
N ARG A 153 22.85 2.39 9.99
CA ARG A 153 24.08 3.18 9.75
C ARG A 153 25.30 2.38 9.27
N ARG A 154 25.46 1.14 9.74
CA ARG A 154 26.63 0.29 9.43
C ARG A 154 26.30 -0.90 8.53
N SER A 155 25.13 -1.49 8.72
CA SER A 155 24.76 -2.77 8.10
C SER A 155 23.52 -2.69 7.21
N GLY A 156 22.89 -1.52 7.12
CA GLY A 156 21.68 -1.29 6.33
C GLY A 156 21.98 -1.27 4.83
N LEU A 157 20.95 -1.51 4.02
CA LEU A 157 21.03 -1.45 2.55
C LEU A 157 21.69 -0.14 2.07
N VAL A 158 21.22 1.00 2.55
CA VAL A 158 21.69 2.32 2.09
C VAL A 158 23.18 2.52 2.40
N ALA A 159 23.65 2.05 3.56
CA ALA A 159 25.06 2.11 3.92
C ALA A 159 25.92 1.28 2.97
N ARG A 160 25.44 0.10 2.56
CA ARG A 160 26.11 -0.78 1.59
C ARG A 160 26.13 -0.17 0.18
N LEU A 161 25.02 0.42 -0.26
CA LEU A 161 24.94 1.10 -1.55
C LEU A 161 25.88 2.31 -1.61
N ARG A 162 25.95 3.11 -0.53
CA ARG A 162 26.88 4.24 -0.43
C ARG A 162 28.35 3.83 -0.41
N ALA A 163 28.66 2.61 0.03
CA ALA A 163 30.02 2.09 -0.07
C ALA A 163 30.46 1.82 -1.52
N ILE A 164 29.50 1.62 -2.43
CA ILE A 164 29.73 1.38 -3.86
C ILE A 164 29.65 2.69 -4.64
N ASN A 165 28.60 3.47 -4.41
CA ASN A 165 28.40 4.79 -4.99
C ASN A 165 28.07 5.80 -3.88
N PRO A 166 29.08 6.55 -3.38
CA PRO A 166 28.91 7.53 -2.31
C PRO A 166 27.90 8.65 -2.63
N SER A 167 27.63 8.89 -3.92
CA SER A 167 26.73 9.95 -4.39
C SER A 167 25.24 9.57 -4.31
N ILE A 168 24.91 8.28 -4.09
CA ILE A 168 23.51 7.83 -4.00
C ILE A 168 22.77 8.59 -2.90
N LYS A 169 21.70 9.26 -3.31
CA LYS A 169 20.75 9.86 -2.38
C LYS A 169 19.77 8.79 -1.88
N TRP A 170 19.35 8.94 -0.63
CA TRP A 170 18.30 8.09 -0.08
C TRP A 170 17.10 8.96 0.26
N ASN A 171 15.92 8.51 -0.15
CA ASN A 171 14.66 9.14 0.16
C ASN A 171 13.83 8.17 1.00
N HIS A 172 13.27 8.66 2.10
CA HIS A 172 12.27 7.91 2.84
C HIS A 172 10.94 7.99 2.09
N CYS A 173 10.31 6.85 1.84
CA CYS A 173 9.05 6.76 1.10
C CYS A 173 7.99 7.69 1.70
N ILE A 174 7.46 8.59 0.88
CA ILE A 174 6.52 9.64 1.28
C ILE A 174 5.26 9.08 1.94
N ILE A 175 4.77 7.94 1.45
CA ILE A 175 3.58 7.26 1.96
C ILE A 175 3.85 6.72 3.37
N TYR A 176 5.03 6.14 3.58
CA TYR A 176 5.44 5.67 4.91
C TYR A 176 5.67 6.85 5.87
N ARG A 177 6.33 7.93 5.42
CA ARG A 177 6.51 9.17 6.23
C ARG A 177 5.17 9.77 6.63
N GLN A 178 4.24 9.89 5.67
CA GLN A 178 2.89 10.39 5.91
C GLN A 178 2.16 9.53 6.94
N ALA A 179 2.23 8.20 6.80
CA ALA A 179 1.63 7.29 7.77
C ALA A 179 2.26 7.43 9.18
N LEU A 180 3.57 7.64 9.27
CA LEU A 180 4.26 7.90 10.54
C LEU A 180 3.85 9.24 11.16
N ALA A 181 3.73 10.30 10.35
CA ALA A 181 3.27 11.61 10.78
C ALA A 181 1.83 11.57 11.31
N ALA A 182 0.94 10.88 10.58
CA ALA A 182 -0.45 10.71 10.94
C ALA A 182 -0.67 9.85 12.19
N LYS A 183 0.30 9.00 12.57
CA LYS A 183 0.14 8.03 13.68
C LYS A 183 0.06 8.67 15.06
N ARG A 184 0.52 9.92 15.22
CA ARG A 184 0.61 10.60 16.52
C ARG A 184 -0.72 11.19 16.94
N LEU A 185 -1.49 10.42 17.70
CA LEU A 185 -2.69 10.89 18.42
C LEU A 185 -2.34 11.25 19.87
N ASN A 186 -3.08 12.19 20.48
CA ASN A 186 -3.01 12.39 21.93
C ASN A 186 -3.57 11.18 22.70
N GLU A 187 -3.30 11.10 24.01
CA GLU A 187 -3.66 9.93 24.83
C GLU A 187 -5.17 9.63 24.78
N ASP A 188 -5.98 10.68 24.81
CA ASP A 188 -7.44 10.60 24.76
C ASP A 188 -7.95 10.00 23.44
N LEU A 189 -7.47 10.49 22.29
CA LEU A 189 -7.87 9.98 20.98
C LEU A 189 -7.31 8.57 20.73
N ASN A 190 -6.10 8.27 21.20
CA ASN A 190 -5.55 6.93 21.18
C ASN A 190 -6.40 5.95 21.99
N SER A 191 -6.89 6.37 23.16
CA SER A 191 -7.78 5.58 24.00
C SER A 191 -9.11 5.30 23.27
N VAL A 192 -9.71 6.31 22.63
CA VAL A 192 -10.92 6.14 21.82
C VAL A 192 -10.69 5.18 20.66
N LEU A 193 -9.59 5.35 19.91
CA LEU A 193 -9.23 4.45 18.81
C LEU A 193 -9.07 3.00 19.29
N GLY A 194 -8.30 2.79 20.36
CA GLY A 194 -8.07 1.47 20.94
C GLY A 194 -9.34 0.83 21.51
N THR A 195 -10.25 1.61 22.08
CA THR A 195 -11.54 1.13 22.59
C THR A 195 -12.57 0.89 21.48
N ALA A 196 -12.49 1.59 20.34
CA ALA A 196 -13.37 1.37 19.19
C ALA A 196 -13.07 0.05 18.46
N VAL A 197 -11.80 -0.35 18.35
CA VAL A 197 -11.38 -1.58 17.64
C VAL A 197 -11.71 -2.85 18.42
N LYS A 198 -11.72 -2.81 19.76
CA LYS A 198 -11.99 -3.98 20.62
C LYS A 198 -13.35 -4.63 20.36
N PRO A 199 -14.49 -3.90 20.32
CA PRO A 199 -15.78 -4.50 20.02
C PRO A 199 -15.87 -5.06 18.58
N VAL A 200 -15.17 -4.47 17.61
CA VAL A 200 -15.04 -5.06 16.25
C VAL A 200 -14.40 -6.44 16.32
N ASN A 201 -13.27 -6.54 17.01
CA ASN A 201 -12.56 -7.80 17.20
C ASN A 201 -13.41 -8.81 17.97
N PHE A 202 -14.17 -8.38 18.98
CA PHE A 202 -15.09 -9.24 19.73
C PHE A 202 -16.20 -9.84 18.85
N LEU A 203 -16.80 -9.04 17.97
CA LEU A 203 -17.83 -9.52 17.02
C LEU A 203 -17.24 -10.48 15.98
N LYS A 204 -15.99 -10.25 15.58
CA LYS A 204 -15.29 -11.08 14.58
C LYS A 204 -14.62 -12.32 15.15
N ALA A 205 -14.30 -12.33 16.44
CA ALA A 205 -13.61 -13.44 17.10
C ALA A 205 -14.39 -14.76 17.05
N ARG A 206 -15.73 -14.70 16.94
CA ARG A 206 -16.59 -15.88 16.88
C ARG A 206 -17.44 -15.86 15.61
N ALA A 207 -17.39 -16.95 14.84
CA ALA A 207 -18.20 -17.12 13.63
C ALA A 207 -19.70 -16.95 13.89
N LEU A 208 -20.19 -17.36 15.06
CA LEU A 208 -21.58 -17.16 15.46
C LEU A 208 -21.92 -15.67 15.60
N ASN A 209 -21.11 -14.90 16.32
CA ASN A 209 -21.33 -13.46 16.52
C ASN A 209 -21.34 -12.72 15.19
N SER A 210 -20.44 -13.07 14.28
CA SER A 210 -20.40 -12.49 12.93
C SER A 210 -21.65 -12.80 12.11
N ARG A 211 -22.21 -14.02 12.19
CA ARG A 211 -23.45 -14.38 11.50
C ARG A 211 -24.66 -13.67 12.10
N LEU A 212 -24.75 -13.59 13.43
CA LEU A 212 -25.83 -12.89 14.13
C LEU A 212 -25.81 -11.39 13.80
N PHE A 213 -24.65 -10.76 13.88
CA PHE A 213 -24.47 -9.36 13.50
C PHE A 213 -24.88 -9.09 12.05
N ARG A 214 -24.49 -9.99 11.14
CA ARG A 214 -24.87 -9.90 9.72
C ARG A 214 -26.37 -9.99 9.50
N SER A 215 -27.05 -10.90 10.20
CA SER A 215 -28.51 -11.03 10.15
C SER A 215 -29.17 -9.75 10.64
N LEU A 216 -28.70 -9.22 11.78
CA LEU A 216 -29.23 -7.99 12.34
C LEU A 216 -29.08 -6.80 11.38
N CYS A 217 -27.91 -6.63 10.76
CA CYS A 217 -27.69 -5.56 9.77
C CYS A 217 -28.66 -5.69 8.58
N HIS A 218 -28.92 -6.92 8.12
CA HIS A 218 -29.89 -7.15 7.06
C HIS A 218 -31.32 -6.77 7.50
N ASP A 219 -31.71 -7.16 8.70
CA ASP A 219 -33.06 -6.88 9.24
C ASP A 219 -33.27 -5.39 9.53
N MET A 220 -32.20 -4.67 9.85
CA MET A 220 -32.20 -3.21 10.05
C MET A 220 -32.04 -2.42 8.73
N GLY A 221 -31.86 -3.09 7.59
CA GLY A 221 -31.76 -2.43 6.28
C GLY A 221 -30.43 -1.70 6.06
N SER A 222 -29.36 -2.08 6.76
CA SER A 222 -28.06 -1.43 6.65
C SER A 222 -27.42 -1.68 5.28
N GLU A 223 -26.75 -0.66 4.71
CA GLU A 223 -26.01 -0.80 3.46
C GLU A 223 -24.85 -1.81 3.59
N HIS A 224 -24.22 -1.83 4.76
CA HIS A 224 -23.15 -2.75 5.08
C HIS A 224 -23.62 -3.82 6.05
N THR A 225 -23.34 -5.09 5.72
CA THR A 225 -23.75 -6.23 6.55
C THR A 225 -22.60 -6.87 7.31
N THR A 226 -21.38 -6.35 7.14
CA THR A 226 -20.18 -6.86 7.81
C THR A 226 -19.21 -5.76 8.14
N VAL A 227 -18.65 -5.80 9.35
CA VAL A 227 -17.55 -4.93 9.77
C VAL A 227 -16.22 -5.40 9.15
N LEU A 228 -15.28 -4.47 8.95
CA LEU A 228 -13.92 -4.77 8.53
C LEU A 228 -13.06 -5.18 9.73
N LEU A 229 -12.04 -6.01 9.52
CA LEU A 229 -11.04 -6.30 10.55
C LEU A 229 -9.90 -5.28 10.45
N HIS A 230 -9.45 -4.77 11.59
CA HIS A 230 -8.21 -4.01 11.68
C HIS A 230 -7.04 -4.98 11.74
N THR A 231 -5.99 -4.73 10.97
CA THR A 231 -4.64 -5.24 11.28
C THR A 231 -3.73 -4.04 11.48
N GLU A 232 -2.84 -4.10 12.47
CA GLU A 232 -1.90 -3.00 12.80
C GLU A 232 -0.99 -2.60 11.62
N VAL A 233 -0.92 -3.45 10.59
CA VAL A 233 0.05 -3.38 9.50
C VAL A 233 -0.34 -2.35 8.45
N GLN A 234 -1.58 -1.85 8.40
CA GLN A 234 -2.01 -0.87 7.39
C GLN A 234 -2.91 0.21 7.98
N TRP A 235 -2.34 1.40 8.21
CA TRP A 235 -3.03 2.60 8.70
C TRP A 235 -4.27 2.97 7.86
N LEU A 236 -4.21 2.75 6.54
CA LEU A 236 -5.33 2.90 5.58
C LEU A 236 -6.55 1.99 5.84
N SER A 237 -6.36 0.89 6.58
CA SER A 237 -7.47 0.01 6.98
C SER A 237 -8.24 0.57 8.17
N CYS A 238 -7.61 1.46 8.95
CA CYS A 238 -8.18 2.01 10.17
C CYS A 238 -9.33 2.98 9.87
N GLY A 239 -9.13 3.96 8.98
CA GLY A 239 -10.20 4.89 8.60
C GLY A 239 -11.43 4.20 8.01
N ARG A 240 -11.22 3.29 7.04
CA ARG A 240 -12.33 2.51 6.45
C ARG A 240 -13.09 1.66 7.46
N LEU A 241 -12.38 1.11 8.46
CA LEU A 241 -13.01 0.38 9.55
C LEU A 241 -13.84 1.31 10.41
N LEU A 242 -13.29 2.45 10.84
CA LEU A 242 -13.95 3.40 11.72
C LEU A 242 -15.21 3.97 11.07
N ASN A 243 -15.16 4.35 9.79
CA ASN A 243 -16.34 4.82 9.06
C ASN A 243 -17.44 3.79 9.00
N ARG A 244 -17.13 2.57 8.54
CA ARG A 244 -18.12 1.48 8.50
C ARG A 244 -18.65 1.13 9.89
N TRP A 245 -17.79 1.23 10.90
CA TRP A 245 -18.17 0.97 12.29
C TRP A 245 -19.10 2.05 12.84
N PHE A 246 -18.87 3.31 12.49
CA PHE A 246 -19.70 4.43 12.88
C PHE A 246 -21.05 4.45 12.13
N GLU A 247 -21.07 4.09 10.85
CA GLU A 247 -22.29 3.88 10.08
C GLU A 247 -23.18 2.81 10.73
N LEU A 248 -22.57 1.69 11.15
CA LEU A 248 -23.25 0.57 11.79
C LEU A 248 -23.45 0.74 13.30
N ARG A 249 -23.25 1.95 13.86
CA ARG A 249 -23.26 2.17 15.32
C ARG A 249 -24.56 1.72 15.99
N TYR A 250 -25.70 1.81 15.32
CA TYR A 250 -26.99 1.41 15.89
C TYR A 250 -27.11 -0.11 15.98
N GLU A 251 -26.78 -0.81 14.91
CA GLU A 251 -26.72 -2.26 14.79
C GLU A 251 -25.72 -2.83 15.79
N VAL A 252 -24.57 -2.18 15.93
CA VAL A 252 -23.54 -2.50 16.92
C VAL A 252 -24.08 -2.33 18.33
N THR A 253 -24.74 -1.22 18.62
CA THR A 253 -25.32 -0.96 19.95
C THR A 253 -26.35 -2.03 20.32
N VAL A 254 -27.23 -2.40 19.38
CA VAL A 254 -28.23 -3.47 19.57
C VAL A 254 -27.53 -4.81 19.80
N SER A 255 -26.56 -5.16 18.97
CA SER A 255 -25.81 -6.42 19.09
C SER A 255 -25.07 -6.53 20.42
N LEU A 256 -24.37 -5.47 20.84
CA LEU A 256 -23.63 -5.45 22.10
C LEU A 256 -24.57 -5.55 23.31
N ARG A 257 -25.75 -4.94 23.22
CA ARG A 257 -26.80 -5.04 24.25
C ARG A 257 -27.35 -6.46 24.38
N GLU A 258 -27.68 -7.11 23.27
CA GLU A 258 -28.12 -8.51 23.26
C GLU A 258 -27.06 -9.46 23.81
N MET A 259 -25.80 -9.22 23.43
CA MET A 259 -24.65 -10.00 23.91
C MET A 259 -24.21 -9.64 25.34
N LYS A 260 -24.85 -8.66 25.99
CA LYS A 260 -24.50 -8.13 27.32
C LYS A 260 -23.01 -7.78 27.44
N SER A 261 -22.47 -7.16 26.39
CA SER A 261 -21.07 -6.80 26.31
C SER A 261 -20.76 -5.54 27.11
N GLU A 262 -19.62 -5.52 27.80
CA GLU A 262 -19.11 -4.34 28.51
C GLU A 262 -18.83 -3.15 27.58
N PHE A 263 -18.60 -3.40 26.29
CA PHE A 263 -18.32 -2.36 25.30
C PHE A 263 -19.51 -1.43 25.04
N LEU A 264 -20.72 -1.81 25.46
CA LEU A 264 -21.93 -1.00 25.30
C LEU A 264 -21.80 0.40 25.93
N GLN A 265 -21.08 0.51 27.06
CA GLN A 265 -20.89 1.77 27.79
C GLN A 265 -20.30 2.89 26.91
N HIS A 266 -19.45 2.55 25.95
CA HIS A 266 -18.82 3.53 25.06
C HIS A 266 -19.82 4.12 24.06
N PHE A 267 -20.82 3.35 23.64
CA PHE A 267 -21.87 3.78 22.73
C PHE A 267 -23.00 4.56 23.44
N GLU A 268 -22.96 4.63 24.77
CA GLU A 268 -23.85 5.49 25.57
C GLU A 268 -23.16 6.81 25.95
N ASP A 269 -21.83 6.87 25.86
CA ASP A 269 -21.02 8.07 26.09
C ASP A 269 -20.99 8.97 24.84
N LYS A 270 -21.73 10.08 24.90
CA LYS A 270 -21.78 11.08 23.83
C LYS A 270 -20.42 11.72 23.54
N VAL A 271 -19.57 11.90 24.54
CA VAL A 271 -18.24 12.51 24.37
C VAL A 271 -17.33 11.54 23.61
N TRP A 272 -17.37 10.26 23.97
CA TRP A 272 -16.65 9.22 23.25
C TRP A 272 -17.10 9.13 21.78
N ILE A 273 -18.41 9.17 21.53
CA ILE A 273 -18.95 9.18 20.16
C ILE A 273 -18.46 10.39 19.36
N CYS A 274 -18.46 11.60 19.94
CA CYS A 274 -17.93 12.78 19.25
C CYS A 274 -16.45 12.64 18.88
N LYS A 275 -15.63 12.07 19.77
CA LYS A 275 -14.22 11.79 19.49
C LYS A 275 -14.07 10.71 18.40
N LEU A 276 -14.94 9.68 18.39
CA LEU A 276 -14.96 8.66 17.34
C LEU A 276 -15.31 9.26 15.97
N VAL A 277 -16.31 10.15 15.91
CA VAL A 277 -16.69 10.86 14.67
C VAL A 277 -15.52 11.64 14.12
N TYR A 278 -14.86 12.43 14.98
CA TYR A 278 -13.67 13.16 14.59
C TYR A 278 -12.58 12.25 14.00
N LEU A 279 -12.33 11.10 14.64
CA LEU A 279 -11.38 10.13 14.12
C LEU A 279 -11.80 9.65 12.72
N CYS A 280 -13.08 9.33 12.49
CA CYS A 280 -13.58 8.95 11.17
C CYS A 280 -13.26 10.02 10.11
N ASP A 281 -13.59 11.27 10.40
CA ASP A 281 -13.40 12.40 9.49
C ASP A 281 -11.90 12.64 9.17
N ILE A 282 -11.04 12.71 10.19
CA ILE A 282 -9.61 12.99 9.98
C ILE A 282 -8.92 11.80 9.29
N PHE A 283 -9.30 10.57 9.60
CA PHE A 283 -8.75 9.40 8.94
C PHE A 283 -9.14 9.34 7.46
N ASP A 284 -10.35 9.78 7.09
CA ASP A 284 -10.74 9.88 5.68
C ASP A 284 -9.94 10.93 4.94
N LYS A 285 -9.77 12.12 5.52
CA LYS A 285 -8.89 13.15 4.95
C LYS A 285 -7.45 12.65 4.75
N ILE A 286 -6.93 11.94 5.74
CA ILE A 286 -5.60 11.29 5.65
C ILE A 286 -5.57 10.21 4.56
N ASN A 287 -6.63 9.41 4.41
CA ASN A 287 -6.71 8.40 3.35
C ASN A 287 -6.78 9.04 1.97
N ASP A 288 -7.51 10.14 1.82
CA ASP A 288 -7.59 10.90 0.57
C ASP A 288 -6.23 11.45 0.18
N LEU A 289 -5.51 12.08 1.12
CA LEU A 289 -4.12 12.50 0.91
C LEU A 289 -3.25 11.33 0.47
N ASN A 290 -3.34 10.18 1.15
CA ASN A 290 -2.55 9.00 0.80
C ASN A 290 -2.81 8.51 -0.64
N LEU A 291 -4.07 8.48 -1.06
CA LEU A 291 -4.44 8.14 -2.44
C LEU A 291 -3.89 9.16 -3.45
N GLN A 292 -3.86 10.45 -3.10
CA GLN A 292 -3.26 11.48 -3.94
C GLN A 292 -1.72 11.33 -4.04
N LEU A 293 -1.06 10.90 -2.96
CA LEU A 293 0.39 10.64 -2.95
C LEU A 293 0.78 9.37 -3.74
N LEU A 294 -0.15 8.42 -3.90
CA LEU A 294 -0.01 7.20 -4.72
C LEU A 294 -0.19 7.43 -6.23
N GLY A 295 -0.45 8.67 -6.65
CA GLY A 295 -0.78 9.00 -8.04
C GLY A 295 0.32 8.64 -9.04
N TYR A 296 -0.10 8.20 -10.23
CA TYR A 296 0.79 7.98 -11.38
C TYR A 296 1.46 9.29 -11.79
N ASN A 297 2.74 9.23 -12.18
CA ASN A 297 3.55 10.39 -12.61
C ASN A 297 3.69 11.51 -11.59
N THR A 298 3.74 11.17 -10.31
CA THR A 298 4.04 12.13 -9.25
C THR A 298 5.54 12.28 -9.04
N ASN A 299 5.99 13.51 -8.81
CA ASN A 299 7.35 13.85 -8.44
C ASN A 299 7.37 14.61 -7.10
N ILE A 300 8.56 14.80 -6.54
CA ILE A 300 8.72 15.39 -5.20
C ILE A 300 8.05 16.77 -5.07
N PHE A 301 8.06 17.60 -6.11
CA PHE A 301 7.42 18.92 -6.11
C PHE A 301 5.90 18.80 -6.04
N THR A 302 5.31 18.01 -6.94
CA THR A 302 3.84 17.77 -6.93
C THR A 302 3.35 17.14 -5.64
N LEU A 303 4.19 16.35 -4.96
CA LEU A 303 3.86 15.75 -3.68
C LEU A 303 3.97 16.77 -2.54
N GLN A 304 4.93 17.68 -2.60
CA GLN A 304 5.07 18.78 -1.65
C GLN A 304 3.90 19.77 -1.75
N ASP A 305 3.44 20.08 -2.96
CA ASP A 305 2.26 20.94 -3.17
C ASP A 305 1.01 20.32 -2.53
N LYS A 306 0.75 19.02 -2.78
CA LYS A 306 -0.36 18.28 -2.17
C LYS A 306 -0.31 18.23 -0.64
N LEU A 307 0.89 18.11 -0.07
CA LEU A 307 1.07 18.15 1.37
C LEU A 307 0.76 19.54 1.93
N SER A 308 1.18 20.59 1.23
CA SER A 308 0.95 21.98 1.63
C SER A 308 -0.55 22.31 1.60
N GLU A 309 -1.24 21.95 0.52
CA GLU A 309 -2.70 22.09 0.37
C GLU A 309 -3.47 21.37 1.49
N PHE A 310 -3.07 20.13 1.81
CA PHE A 310 -3.67 19.39 2.91
C PHE A 310 -3.51 20.11 4.27
N CYS A 311 -2.36 20.72 4.54
CA CYS A 311 -2.17 21.47 5.79
C CYS A 311 -3.05 22.73 5.86
N GLU A 312 -3.29 23.40 4.73
CA GLU A 312 -4.09 24.63 4.66
C GLU A 312 -5.61 24.40 4.81
N GLU A 313 -6.15 23.26 4.37
CA GLU A 313 -7.61 23.04 4.23
C GLU A 313 -8.36 22.56 5.50
N ASN A 314 -7.69 22.33 6.63
CA ASN A 314 -8.30 21.64 7.77
C ASN A 314 -8.73 22.55 8.94
N GLU A 315 -9.92 23.18 8.84
CA GLU A 315 -10.64 23.80 9.97
C GLU A 315 -11.94 23.03 10.31
N ILE A 316 -12.15 22.62 11.57
CA ILE A 316 -13.35 21.87 12.01
C ILE A 316 -14.02 22.51 13.24
N PRO A 317 -15.34 22.81 13.23
CA PRO A 317 -16.06 23.40 14.38
C PRO A 317 -16.68 22.36 15.33
N LEU A 318 -16.29 22.33 16.62
CA LEU A 318 -16.78 21.35 17.64
C LEU A 318 -17.12 21.97 19.03
N ASN A 319 -17.30 21.18 20.10
CA ASN A 319 -17.64 21.62 21.47
C ASN A 319 -16.36 21.84 22.31
N GLU A 320 -16.25 22.91 23.12
CA GLU A 320 -15.03 23.35 23.85
C GLU A 320 -14.07 22.27 24.39
N SER A 321 -14.54 21.26 25.15
CA SER A 321 -13.64 20.21 25.67
C SER A 321 -13.16 19.22 24.61
N VAL A 322 -14.03 18.88 23.66
CA VAL A 322 -13.67 18.08 22.47
C VAL A 322 -12.80 18.91 21.51
N LYS A 323 -13.06 20.22 21.46
CA LYS A 323 -12.30 21.24 20.74
C LYS A 323 -10.87 21.29 21.25
N GLU A 324 -10.64 21.24 22.56
CA GLU A 324 -9.29 21.32 23.10
C GLU A 324 -8.45 20.10 22.73
N ASN A 325 -9.00 18.89 22.85
CA ASN A 325 -8.32 17.66 22.40
C ASN A 325 -8.07 17.63 20.89
N ILE A 326 -9.03 18.11 20.10
CA ILE A 326 -8.92 18.13 18.63
C ILE A 326 -7.97 19.24 18.19
N LYS A 327 -8.06 20.42 18.80
CA LYS A 327 -7.15 21.53 18.58
C LYS A 327 -5.74 21.09 18.95
N GLU A 328 -5.53 20.43 20.08
CA GLU A 328 -4.22 19.87 20.44
C GLU A 328 -3.73 18.89 19.37
N HIS A 329 -4.57 17.96 18.90
CA HIS A 329 -4.16 17.03 17.85
C HIS A 329 -3.84 17.75 16.53
N LEU A 330 -4.68 18.68 16.06
CA LEU A 330 -4.47 19.44 14.83
C LEU A 330 -3.24 20.36 14.92
N VAL A 331 -3.07 21.08 16.03
CA VAL A 331 -1.89 21.92 16.33
C VAL A 331 -0.62 21.08 16.39
N ASN A 332 -0.70 19.82 16.82
CA ASN A 332 0.45 18.91 16.80
C ASN A 332 0.62 18.21 15.45
N LEU A 333 -0.41 18.14 14.60
CA LEU A 333 -0.35 17.46 13.32
C LEU A 333 0.57 18.20 12.35
N GLU A 334 0.42 19.51 12.25
CA GLU A 334 1.29 20.39 11.45
C GLU A 334 2.78 20.20 11.79
N PRO A 335 3.26 20.40 13.04
CA PRO A 335 4.67 20.21 13.39
C PRO A 335 5.12 18.74 13.29
N ASN A 336 4.20 17.76 13.40
CA ASN A 336 4.54 16.37 13.12
C ASN A 336 4.81 16.17 11.62
N PHE A 337 3.98 16.74 10.74
CA PHE A 337 4.23 16.72 9.30
C PHE A 337 5.50 17.50 8.97
N GLU A 338 5.73 18.68 9.53
CA GLU A 338 7.00 19.43 9.34
C GLU A 338 8.22 18.64 9.80
N HIS A 339 8.14 17.96 10.95
CA HIS A 339 9.22 17.09 11.43
C HIS A 339 9.53 15.97 10.44
N TYR A 340 8.49 15.35 9.89
CA TYR A 340 8.64 14.32 8.88
C TYR A 340 8.82 14.86 7.47
N PHE A 341 8.68 16.16 7.19
CA PHE A 341 8.79 16.81 5.87
C PHE A 341 9.37 18.23 6.01
N PRO A 342 10.64 18.36 6.45
CA PRO A 342 11.24 19.68 6.68
C PRO A 342 11.46 20.44 5.36
N ASN A 343 11.37 21.76 5.42
CA ASN A 343 11.65 22.64 4.27
C ASN A 343 13.08 22.42 3.76
N VAL A 344 13.20 22.20 2.45
CA VAL A 344 14.44 21.79 1.77
C VAL A 344 15.53 22.87 1.81
N GLU A 345 15.17 24.13 2.12
CA GLU A 345 16.12 25.24 2.18
C GLU A 345 16.96 25.29 3.47
N GLU A 346 16.65 24.51 4.52
CA GLU A 346 17.29 24.67 5.83
C GLU A 346 18.27 23.57 6.29
N HIS A 347 18.45 22.45 5.57
CA HIS A 347 19.31 21.36 6.05
C HIS A 347 20.24 20.71 5.00
N GLU A 348 21.56 20.94 5.16
CA GLU A 348 22.65 20.25 4.46
C GLU A 348 23.02 18.86 5.03
N ASP A 349 22.34 18.34 6.07
CA ASP A 349 22.72 17.05 6.69
C ASP A 349 21.57 16.02 6.71
N PRO A 350 21.55 15.05 5.78
CA PRO A 350 20.53 14.00 5.70
C PRO A 350 20.70 12.85 6.73
N GLN A 351 21.45 13.04 7.82
CA GLN A 351 21.70 12.00 8.84
C GLN A 351 20.85 12.09 10.12
N LYS A 352 19.84 12.97 10.18
CA LYS A 352 19.02 13.20 11.40
C LYS A 352 17.55 12.77 11.35
N LEU A 353 17.16 11.92 10.39
CA LEU A 353 15.86 11.24 10.39
C LEU A 353 16.03 9.73 10.48
#